data_AF-A0A938F1C2-F1
#
_entry.id   AF-A0A938F1C2-F1
#
_cell.length_a   1.000
_cell.length_b   1.000
_cell.length_c   1.000
_cell.angle_alpha   90.00
_cell.angle_beta   90.00
_cell.angle_gamma   90.00
#
_symmetry.space_group_name_H-M   'P 1'
#
loop_
_entity.id
_entity.type
_entity.pdbx_description
1 polymer ?
#
loop_
_entity_poly.entity_id
_entity_poly.type
_entity_poly.pdbx_seq_one_letter_code
_entity_poly.pdbx_strand_id
1 'polypeptide(L)'
;MKKYNRELLSATYTDHQINLIVLATRENIANCKVLETGEKILLRLSSYELFQIAPGEIATIGIKKIWEFGGNKYISGKLIDHQIKIDLLGLKPLKLTDWEFWDPAEEFEEESDEGDQIIEETDDYYKAIINAGKRPCYEMEQVVPGDTDLDADGPILDSIYYKDIGEPGKAQDILMNELIADLRCLDAHAHLGNLYFDSWPEKAITYYNVGIKIGEISLPKGFNGVLLWSLIDNRPFLRCMHGYGLCLWKLKRFEEAEKVFERMLWLNPPDNQGVRFIIYHIKDRKPWSKDY
;
A
#
# COMPACT_ATOMS: atom_id res chain seq x y z
N MET A 1 14.92 -19.13 -30.58
CA MET A 1 13.69 -19.56 -31.29
C MET A 1 12.55 -19.58 -30.29
N LYS A 2 11.40 -18.94 -30.55
CA LYS A 2 10.24 -18.99 -29.63
C LYS A 2 9.64 -20.40 -29.68
N LYS A 3 9.63 -21.11 -28.55
CA LYS A 3 8.96 -22.42 -28.46
C LYS A 3 7.51 -22.19 -28.05
N TYR A 4 6.58 -22.68 -28.87
CA TYR A 4 5.15 -22.60 -28.64
C TYR A 4 4.69 -23.92 -28.04
N ASN A 5 4.45 -23.96 -26.74
CA ASN A 5 4.06 -25.18 -26.05
C ASN A 5 2.56 -25.12 -25.73
N ARG A 6 1.74 -25.79 -26.55
CA ARG A 6 0.32 -26.04 -26.22
C ARG A 6 0.16 -27.07 -25.10
N GLU A 7 1.16 -27.90 -24.85
CA GLU A 7 1.14 -28.98 -23.85
C GLU A 7 1.33 -28.49 -22.41
N LEU A 8 1.75 -27.24 -22.21
CA LEU A 8 1.80 -26.62 -20.89
C LEU A 8 0.41 -26.42 -20.28
N LEU A 9 -0.69 -26.55 -21.04
CA LEU A 9 -2.08 -26.46 -20.54
C LEU A 9 -2.49 -27.59 -19.56
N SER A 10 -1.60 -28.51 -19.21
CA SER A 10 -1.94 -29.64 -18.36
C SER A 10 -1.72 -29.34 -16.86
N ALA A 11 -2.80 -29.54 -16.10
CA ALA A 11 -2.97 -29.52 -14.64
C ALA A 11 -3.27 -28.18 -13.92
N THR A 12 -2.95 -27.00 -14.47
CA THR A 12 -3.20 -25.70 -13.81
C THR A 12 -4.23 -24.79 -14.49
N TYR A 13 -4.83 -25.25 -15.60
CA TYR A 13 -5.55 -24.42 -16.56
C TYR A 13 -7.03 -24.79 -16.61
N THR A 14 -7.80 -24.30 -15.65
CA THR A 14 -9.25 -24.48 -15.65
C THR A 14 -9.86 -23.56 -16.73
N ASP A 15 -10.63 -24.12 -17.66
CA ASP A 15 -11.43 -23.36 -18.66
C ASP A 15 -10.68 -22.30 -19.50
N HIS A 16 -9.42 -22.55 -19.87
CA HIS A 16 -8.57 -21.60 -20.61
C HIS A 16 -8.28 -20.28 -19.86
N GLN A 17 -8.38 -20.28 -18.54
CA GLN A 17 -8.04 -19.15 -17.68
C GLN A 17 -6.88 -19.50 -16.74
N ILE A 18 -6.24 -18.47 -16.19
CA ILE A 18 -5.22 -18.61 -15.15
C ILE A 18 -5.27 -17.42 -14.21
N ASN A 19 -5.03 -17.67 -12.92
CA ASN A 19 -4.90 -16.65 -11.90
C ASN A 19 -3.43 -16.33 -11.68
N LEU A 20 -3.09 -15.04 -11.75
CA LEU A 20 -1.72 -14.56 -11.60
C LEU A 20 -1.65 -13.57 -10.46
N ILE A 21 -0.74 -13.79 -9.52
CA ILE A 21 -0.31 -12.78 -8.56
C ILE A 21 0.54 -11.77 -9.32
N VAL A 22 0.13 -10.51 -9.34
CA VAL A 22 0.87 -9.41 -9.96
C VAL A 22 1.97 -8.94 -9.01
N LEU A 23 3.21 -8.88 -9.49
CA LEU A 23 4.37 -8.41 -8.72
C LEU A 23 4.86 -7.03 -9.17
N ALA A 24 4.73 -6.74 -10.47
CA ALA A 24 5.07 -5.44 -11.04
C ALA A 24 4.30 -5.24 -12.34
N THR A 25 4.00 -3.97 -12.66
CA THR A 25 3.44 -3.57 -13.95
C THR A 25 4.30 -2.50 -14.61
N ARG A 26 4.65 -2.75 -15.87
CA ARG A 26 5.35 -1.82 -16.77
C ARG A 26 4.53 -1.66 -18.04
N GLU A 27 4.93 -0.74 -18.91
CA GLU A 27 4.15 -0.30 -20.08
C GLU A 27 3.43 -1.42 -20.86
N ASN A 28 4.11 -2.56 -21.10
CA ASN A 28 3.61 -3.67 -21.91
C ASN A 28 3.92 -5.05 -21.32
N ILE A 29 4.29 -5.12 -20.04
CA ILE A 29 4.64 -6.37 -19.37
C ILE A 29 4.35 -6.27 -17.88
N ALA A 30 3.87 -7.36 -17.30
CA ALA A 30 3.81 -7.54 -15.85
C ALA A 30 4.65 -8.75 -15.43
N ASN A 31 5.35 -8.59 -14.31
CA ASN A 31 5.99 -9.70 -13.61
C ASN A 31 4.93 -10.33 -12.72
N CYS A 32 4.75 -11.64 -12.86
CA CYS A 32 3.73 -12.36 -12.11
C CYS A 32 4.27 -13.66 -11.51
N LYS A 33 3.52 -14.20 -10.55
CA LYS A 33 3.59 -15.61 -10.17
C LYS A 33 2.25 -16.27 -10.49
N VAL A 34 2.28 -17.51 -10.97
CA VAL A 34 1.08 -18.34 -11.06
C VAL A 34 0.57 -18.60 -9.64
N LEU A 35 -0.71 -18.33 -9.38
CA LEU A 35 -1.28 -18.40 -8.03
C LEU A 35 -1.09 -19.78 -7.39
N GLU A 36 -1.36 -20.84 -8.15
CA GLU A 36 -1.41 -22.21 -7.65
C GLU A 36 -0.02 -22.85 -7.45
N THR A 37 0.99 -22.39 -8.20
CA THR A 37 2.32 -23.03 -8.22
C THR A 37 3.45 -22.12 -7.75
N GLY A 38 3.22 -20.80 -7.66
CA GLY A 38 4.24 -19.81 -7.40
C GLY A 38 5.25 -19.61 -8.55
N GLU A 39 5.05 -20.28 -9.70
CA GLU A 39 5.97 -20.19 -10.83
C GLU A 39 6.01 -18.76 -11.40
N LYS A 40 7.22 -18.22 -11.59
CA LYS A 40 7.42 -16.90 -12.18
C LYS A 40 7.04 -16.92 -13.66
N ILE A 41 6.24 -15.95 -14.08
CA ILE A 41 5.79 -15.79 -15.47
C ILE A 41 5.68 -14.32 -15.85
N LEU A 42 5.96 -14.01 -17.11
CA LEU A 42 5.81 -12.66 -17.66
C LEU A 42 4.50 -12.54 -18.43
N LEU A 43 3.59 -11.71 -17.93
CA LEU A 43 2.31 -11.42 -18.55
C LEU A 43 2.44 -10.27 -19.54
N ARG A 44 1.98 -10.48 -20.78
CA ARG A 44 1.86 -9.47 -21.83
C ARG A 44 0.39 -9.14 -22.05
N LEU A 45 0.01 -7.89 -21.75
CA LEU A 45 -1.30 -7.31 -22.02
C LEU A 45 -1.12 -5.92 -22.65
N SER A 46 -2.22 -5.30 -23.06
CA SER A 46 -2.19 -3.90 -23.49
C SER A 46 -1.87 -2.96 -22.33
N SER A 47 -1.33 -1.76 -22.61
CA SER A 47 -1.05 -0.77 -21.57
C SER A 47 -2.30 -0.36 -20.78
N TYR A 48 -3.48 -0.35 -21.42
CA TYR A 48 -4.75 -0.07 -20.77
C TYR A 48 -5.16 -1.16 -19.77
N GLU A 49 -4.97 -2.44 -20.10
CA GLU A 49 -5.24 -3.55 -19.18
C GLU A 49 -4.22 -3.60 -18.04
N LEU A 50 -2.93 -3.34 -18.33
CA LEU A 50 -1.91 -3.27 -17.28
C LEU A 50 -2.11 -2.07 -16.34
N PHE A 51 -2.67 -0.97 -16.85
CA PHE A 51 -3.02 0.18 -16.02
C PHE A 51 -4.15 -0.14 -15.03
N GLN A 52 -5.02 -1.12 -15.31
CA GLN A 52 -6.11 -1.50 -14.39
C GLN A 52 -5.62 -2.28 -13.17
N ILE A 53 -4.53 -3.03 -13.29
CA ILE A 53 -4.01 -3.91 -12.23
C ILE A 53 -2.80 -3.30 -11.51
N ALA A 54 -2.62 -3.63 -10.24
CA ALA A 54 -1.49 -3.23 -9.40
C ALA A 54 -0.75 -4.45 -8.83
N PRO A 55 0.55 -4.32 -8.47
CA PRO A 55 1.23 -5.31 -7.66
C PRO A 55 0.44 -5.67 -6.40
N GLY A 56 0.42 -6.94 -6.03
CA GLY A 56 -0.38 -7.46 -4.90
C GLY A 56 -1.84 -7.79 -5.24
N GLU A 57 -2.30 -7.51 -6.46
CA GLU A 57 -3.58 -8.05 -6.95
C GLU A 57 -3.43 -9.44 -7.56
N ILE A 58 -4.54 -10.17 -7.60
CA ILE A 58 -4.71 -11.38 -8.41
C ILE A 58 -5.45 -10.98 -9.68
N ALA A 59 -4.82 -11.23 -10.83
CA ALA A 59 -5.40 -11.00 -12.16
C ALA A 59 -5.79 -12.34 -12.81
N THR A 60 -7.05 -12.45 -13.24
CA THR A 60 -7.57 -13.59 -13.98
C THR A 60 -7.40 -13.33 -15.48
N ILE A 61 -6.62 -14.17 -16.16
CA ILE A 61 -6.27 -13.97 -17.57
C ILE A 61 -6.91 -15.05 -18.44
N GLY A 62 -7.69 -14.62 -19.43
CA GLY A 62 -8.15 -15.47 -20.52
C GLY A 62 -7.01 -15.73 -21.49
N ILE A 63 -6.50 -16.96 -21.51
CA ILE A 63 -5.24 -17.29 -22.16
C ILE A 63 -5.40 -17.31 -23.68
N LYS A 64 -4.59 -16.51 -24.38
CA LYS A 64 -4.47 -16.57 -25.84
C LYS A 64 -3.24 -17.37 -26.27
N LYS A 65 -2.13 -17.19 -25.57
CA LYS A 65 -0.83 -17.76 -25.96
C LYS A 65 0.12 -17.88 -24.77
N ILE A 66 0.87 -18.98 -24.74
CA ILE A 66 1.99 -19.22 -23.81
C ILE A 66 3.23 -19.56 -24.64
N TRP A 67 4.39 -19.04 -24.26
CA TRP A 67 5.66 -19.36 -24.93
C TRP A 67 6.86 -19.14 -24.02
N GLU A 68 7.99 -19.72 -24.40
CA GLU A 68 9.28 -19.50 -23.75
C GLU A 68 10.22 -18.70 -24.63
N PHE A 69 10.95 -17.76 -24.03
CA PHE A 69 11.97 -16.97 -24.70
C PHE A 69 13.02 -16.47 -23.70
N GLY A 70 14.31 -16.65 -24.02
CA GLY A 70 15.40 -16.17 -23.17
C GLY A 70 15.36 -16.71 -21.73
N GLY A 71 14.95 -17.96 -21.53
CA GLY A 71 14.81 -18.59 -20.21
C GLY A 71 13.56 -18.20 -19.42
N ASN A 72 12.74 -17.27 -19.93
CA ASN A 72 11.51 -16.83 -19.27
C ASN A 72 10.28 -17.46 -19.91
N LYS A 73 9.29 -17.79 -19.08
CA LYS A 73 7.93 -18.14 -19.52
C LYS A 73 7.12 -16.87 -19.69
N TYR A 74 6.36 -16.82 -20.77
CA TYR A 74 5.47 -15.72 -21.09
C TYR A 74 4.05 -16.21 -21.31
N ILE A 75 3.10 -15.37 -20.94
CA ILE A 75 1.70 -15.53 -21.25
C ILE A 75 1.15 -14.23 -21.85
N SER A 76 0.24 -14.34 -22.81
CA SER A 76 -0.58 -13.23 -23.28
C SER A 76 -2.03 -13.65 -23.39
N GLY A 77 -2.93 -12.70 -23.24
CA GLY A 77 -4.35 -12.99 -23.17
C GLY A 77 -5.19 -11.74 -23.15
N LYS A 78 -6.32 -11.83 -22.46
CA LYS A 78 -7.20 -10.73 -22.11
C LYS A 78 -7.36 -10.72 -20.59
N LEU A 79 -7.34 -9.54 -19.98
CA LEU A 79 -7.73 -9.38 -18.58
C LEU A 79 -9.23 -9.66 -18.44
N ILE A 80 -9.60 -10.65 -17.63
CA ILE A 80 -11.01 -11.01 -17.36
C ILE A 80 -11.50 -10.34 -16.08
N ASP A 81 -10.70 -10.43 -15.03
CA ASP A 81 -11.02 -9.95 -13.69
C ASP A 81 -9.73 -9.60 -12.95
N HIS A 82 -9.82 -8.73 -11.95
CA HIS A 82 -8.73 -8.49 -11.01
C HIS A 82 -9.26 -8.08 -9.65
N GLN A 83 -8.56 -8.49 -8.59
CA GLN A 83 -9.00 -8.25 -7.22
C GLN A 83 -7.86 -8.35 -6.21
N ILE A 84 -8.03 -7.64 -5.10
CA ILE A 84 -7.17 -7.73 -3.93
C ILE A 84 -7.67 -8.89 -3.05
N LYS A 85 -6.91 -10.00 -3.01
CA LYS A 85 -7.16 -11.18 -2.16
C LYS A 85 -5.87 -11.58 -1.44
N ILE A 86 -5.50 -10.78 -0.44
CA ILE A 86 -4.19 -10.90 0.26
C ILE A 86 -4.02 -12.27 0.94
N ASP A 87 -5.12 -12.85 1.44
CA ASP A 87 -5.16 -14.18 2.04
C ASP A 87 -4.69 -15.30 1.11
N LEU A 88 -4.87 -15.13 -0.20
CA LEU A 88 -4.43 -16.10 -1.22
C LEU A 88 -2.98 -15.89 -1.67
N LEU A 89 -2.32 -14.79 -1.29
CA LEU A 89 -0.95 -14.49 -1.72
C LEU A 89 0.12 -15.28 -0.94
N GLY A 90 -0.25 -15.90 0.19
CA GLY A 90 0.67 -16.66 1.03
C GLY A 90 1.79 -15.80 1.63
N LEU A 91 1.54 -14.50 1.85
CA LEU A 91 2.52 -13.58 2.44
C LEU A 91 2.70 -13.89 3.92
N LYS A 92 3.96 -13.89 4.39
CA LYS A 92 4.26 -13.92 5.81
C LYS A 92 3.92 -12.56 6.42
N PRO A 93 3.11 -12.48 7.49
CA PRO A 93 2.85 -11.21 8.17
C PRO A 93 4.16 -10.51 8.60
N LEU A 94 4.15 -9.18 8.62
CA LEU A 94 5.24 -8.38 9.17
C LEU A 94 5.38 -8.69 10.67
N LYS A 95 6.61 -8.73 11.18
CA LYS A 95 6.81 -8.83 12.62
C LYS A 95 6.24 -7.57 13.29
N LEU A 96 5.61 -7.74 14.45
CA LEU A 96 5.29 -6.64 15.37
C LEU A 96 6.24 -6.72 16.56
N THR A 97 6.98 -5.64 16.80
CA THR A 97 7.80 -5.46 18.01
C THR A 97 6.96 -4.72 19.05
N ASP A 98 6.91 -5.27 20.26
CA ASP A 98 6.18 -4.70 21.40
C ASP A 98 7.03 -3.59 22.05
N TRP A 99 6.44 -2.40 22.19
CA TRP A 99 7.01 -1.21 22.82
C TRP A 99 6.27 -0.85 24.12
N GLU A 100 5.77 -1.87 24.81
CA GLU A 100 4.95 -1.76 26.01
C GLU A 100 3.65 -1.01 25.74
N PHE A 101 3.53 0.20 26.27
CA PHE A 101 2.27 0.93 26.29
C PHE A 101 2.50 2.41 26.00
N TRP A 102 1.59 2.97 25.22
CA TRP A 102 1.42 4.40 25.03
C TRP A 102 0.31 4.89 25.97
N ASP A 103 0.55 5.99 26.67
CA ASP A 103 -0.41 6.61 27.59
C ASP A 103 -0.81 8.00 27.09
N PRO A 104 -2.10 8.25 26.78
CA PRO A 104 -2.56 9.57 26.39
C PRO A 104 -2.33 10.62 27.49
N ALA A 105 -2.34 10.23 28.77
CA ALA A 105 -2.12 11.17 29.85
C ALA A 105 -0.69 11.70 29.87
N GLU A 106 0.31 10.87 29.54
CA GLU A 106 1.72 11.27 29.47
C GLU A 106 2.00 12.08 28.18
N GLU A 107 1.44 11.65 27.04
CA GLU A 107 1.68 12.33 25.75
C GLU A 107 1.13 13.76 25.73
N PHE A 108 -0.07 13.98 26.27
CA PHE A 108 -0.76 15.26 26.19
C PHE A 108 -0.54 16.14 27.44
N GLU A 109 0.30 15.73 28.40
CA GLU A 109 0.61 16.53 29.59
C GLU A 109 1.40 17.80 29.20
N GLU A 110 2.41 17.68 28.33
CA GLU A 110 3.28 18.79 27.90
C GLU A 110 2.56 19.82 26.99
N GLU A 111 1.51 19.42 26.27
CA GLU A 111 0.71 20.31 25.42
C GLU A 111 -0.25 21.22 26.21
N SER A 112 -0.36 21.04 27.53
CA SER A 112 -1.28 21.80 28.41
C SER A 112 -0.64 23.01 29.11
N ASP A 113 0.69 23.09 29.18
CA ASP A 113 1.43 24.13 29.91
C ASP A 113 1.80 25.35 29.04
N GLU A 114 1.84 25.21 27.72
CA GLU A 114 1.91 26.35 26.80
C GLU A 114 0.47 26.74 26.45
N GLY A 115 0.07 27.99 26.74
CA GLY A 115 -1.31 28.50 26.65
C GLY A 115 -1.98 28.50 25.27
N ASP A 116 -1.52 27.65 24.36
CA ASP A 116 -2.14 27.27 23.11
C ASP A 116 -3.17 26.16 23.40
N GLN A 117 -4.45 26.52 23.41
CA GLN A 117 -5.59 25.59 23.43
C GLN A 117 -5.65 24.75 22.14
N ILE A 118 -4.64 23.91 21.87
CA ILE A 118 -4.52 23.10 20.63
C ILE A 118 -4.73 21.61 20.93
N ILE A 119 -5.59 21.31 21.88
CA ILE A 119 -6.43 20.12 21.77
C ILE A 119 -7.83 20.64 21.98
N GLU A 120 -8.63 20.71 20.92
CA GLU A 120 -10.06 20.85 21.11
C GLU A 120 -10.53 19.56 21.79
N GLU A 121 -10.48 19.54 23.14
CA GLU A 121 -11.08 18.53 24.03
C GLU A 121 -12.58 18.29 23.70
N THR A 122 -13.15 19.10 22.81
CA THR A 122 -14.46 19.05 22.21
C THR A 122 -14.63 17.98 21.14
N ASP A 123 -13.55 17.52 20.49
CA ASP A 123 -13.62 16.48 19.46
C ASP A 123 -13.90 15.09 20.03
N ASP A 124 -14.98 14.47 19.55
CA ASP A 124 -15.40 13.16 20.05
C ASP A 124 -14.36 12.05 19.81
N TYR A 125 -13.49 12.18 18.79
CA TYR A 125 -12.41 11.21 18.57
C TYR A 125 -11.26 11.36 19.59
N TYR A 126 -10.86 12.59 19.96
CA TYR A 126 -9.83 12.81 20.99
C TYR A 126 -10.33 12.35 22.35
N LYS A 127 -11.60 12.65 22.69
CA LYS A 127 -12.24 12.10 23.89
C LYS A 127 -12.19 10.57 23.89
N ALA A 128 -12.45 9.92 22.76
CA ALA A 128 -12.39 8.46 22.68
C ALA A 128 -10.96 7.92 22.90
N ILE A 129 -9.95 8.61 22.38
CA ILE A 129 -8.53 8.27 22.59
C ILE A 129 -8.14 8.42 24.07
N ILE A 130 -8.46 9.56 24.68
CA ILE A 130 -8.14 9.84 26.09
C ILE A 130 -8.87 8.86 27.01
N ASN A 131 -10.18 8.63 26.78
CA ASN A 131 -10.98 7.69 27.56
C ASN A 131 -10.53 6.24 27.41
N ALA A 132 -9.88 5.87 26.31
CA ALA A 132 -9.29 4.54 26.15
C ALA A 132 -8.09 4.31 27.07
N GLY A 133 -7.47 5.39 27.57
CA GLY A 133 -6.32 5.34 28.45
C GLY A 133 -5.11 4.65 27.82
N LYS A 134 -4.30 4.04 28.68
CA LYS A 134 -3.08 3.33 28.33
C LYS A 134 -3.35 2.15 27.38
N ARG A 135 -2.69 2.14 26.21
CA ARG A 135 -2.87 1.15 25.13
C ARG A 135 -1.55 0.53 24.71
N PRO A 136 -1.52 -0.74 24.28
CA PRO A 136 -0.27 -1.36 23.86
C PRO A 136 0.27 -0.70 22.59
N CYS A 137 1.58 -0.46 22.55
CA CYS A 137 2.27 0.21 21.44
C CYS A 137 3.13 -0.79 20.67
N TYR A 138 3.11 -0.70 19.34
CA TYR A 138 3.86 -1.62 18.49
C TYR A 138 4.59 -0.88 17.37
N GLU A 139 5.68 -1.51 16.94
CA GLU A 139 6.40 -1.15 15.72
C GLU A 139 6.31 -2.32 14.73
N MET A 140 5.85 -2.03 13.51
CA MET A 140 5.88 -2.98 12.40
C MET A 140 7.32 -3.21 11.93
N GLU A 141 7.62 -4.37 11.37
CA GLU A 141 8.85 -4.60 10.60
C GLU A 141 8.83 -3.76 9.31
N GLN A 142 9.88 -2.98 9.07
CA GLN A 142 10.10 -2.40 7.75
C GLN A 142 10.79 -3.40 6.82
N VAL A 143 10.21 -3.60 5.63
CA VAL A 143 10.78 -4.45 4.57
C VAL A 143 11.27 -3.55 3.44
N VAL A 144 12.60 -3.46 3.27
CA VAL A 144 13.26 -2.82 2.13
C VAL A 144 14.19 -3.85 1.47
N PRO A 145 13.75 -4.50 0.39
CA PRO A 145 14.58 -5.48 -0.31
C PRO A 145 15.92 -4.92 -0.81
N GLY A 146 16.99 -5.68 -0.63
CA GLY A 146 18.31 -5.33 -1.18
C GLY A 146 19.06 -4.21 -0.43
N ASP A 147 18.40 -3.51 0.49
CA ASP A 147 19.06 -2.62 1.43
C ASP A 147 19.78 -3.46 2.50
N THR A 148 21.10 -3.46 2.42
CA THR A 148 21.99 -4.21 3.31
C THR A 148 23.04 -3.31 3.96
N ASP A 149 23.01 -2.01 3.66
CA ASP A 149 24.01 -1.04 4.05
C ASP A 149 23.34 0.19 4.64
N LEU A 150 23.53 0.40 5.94
CA LEU A 150 22.92 1.50 6.71
C LEU A 150 23.40 2.89 6.26
N ASP A 151 24.50 2.96 5.49
CA ASP A 151 25.14 4.20 5.06
C ASP A 151 24.81 4.59 3.60
N ALA A 152 24.05 3.77 2.86
CA ALA A 152 23.65 4.03 1.48
C ALA A 152 22.21 4.58 1.39
N ASP A 153 21.95 5.47 0.43
CA ASP A 153 20.58 5.87 0.10
C ASP A 153 19.82 4.63 -0.43
N GLY A 154 18.79 4.19 0.30
CA GLY A 154 17.99 3.02 -0.08
C GLY A 154 17.12 3.25 -1.32
N PRO A 155 16.57 2.18 -1.93
CA PRO A 155 15.81 2.26 -3.19
C PRO A 155 14.59 3.21 -3.12
N ILE A 156 14.02 3.42 -1.94
CA ILE A 156 12.93 4.38 -1.74
C ILE A 156 13.41 5.83 -1.93
N LEU A 157 14.58 6.17 -1.39
CA LEU A 157 15.17 7.51 -1.56
C LEU A 157 15.56 7.77 -3.01
N ASP A 158 16.14 6.77 -3.69
CA ASP A 158 16.42 6.85 -5.13
C ASP A 158 15.15 7.10 -5.94
N SER A 159 14.05 6.41 -5.61
CA SER A 159 12.76 6.64 -6.27
C SER A 159 12.25 8.07 -6.06
N ILE A 160 12.42 8.65 -4.87
CA ILE A 160 12.02 10.03 -4.59
C ILE A 160 12.88 10.99 -5.41
N TYR A 161 14.20 10.80 -5.40
CA TYR A 161 15.13 11.61 -6.20
C TYR A 161 14.74 11.62 -7.69
N TYR A 162 14.51 10.45 -8.29
CA TYR A 162 14.13 10.36 -9.70
C TYR A 162 12.79 11.03 -10.02
N LYS A 163 11.82 10.95 -9.11
CA LYS A 163 10.55 11.67 -9.25
C LYS A 163 10.80 13.19 -9.25
N ASP A 164 11.60 13.68 -8.32
CA ASP A 164 11.81 15.12 -8.10
C ASP A 164 12.60 15.79 -9.24
N ILE A 165 13.50 15.05 -9.91
CA ILE A 165 14.18 15.52 -11.13
C ILE A 165 13.35 15.34 -12.42
N GLY A 166 12.07 14.94 -12.30
CA GLY A 166 11.16 14.82 -13.44
C GLY A 166 11.27 13.52 -14.24
N GLU A 167 11.79 12.44 -13.63
CA GLU A 167 11.91 11.11 -14.24
C GLU A 167 11.01 10.06 -13.53
N PRO A 168 9.68 10.24 -13.49
CA PRO A 168 8.77 9.38 -12.74
C PRO A 168 8.75 7.92 -13.24
N GLY A 169 9.12 7.66 -14.49
CA GLY A 169 9.25 6.29 -15.01
C GLY A 169 10.38 5.50 -14.35
N LYS A 170 11.52 6.15 -14.07
CA LYS A 170 12.63 5.51 -13.34
C LYS A 170 12.28 5.30 -11.87
N ALA A 171 11.62 6.28 -11.26
CA ALA A 171 11.07 6.16 -9.92
C ALA A 171 10.16 4.93 -9.81
N GLN A 172 9.18 4.81 -10.71
CA GLN A 172 8.28 3.66 -10.77
C GLN A 172 9.04 2.34 -10.95
N ASP A 173 10.03 2.28 -11.83
CA ASP A 173 10.79 1.05 -12.08
C ASP A 173 11.55 0.55 -10.84
N ILE A 174 12.09 1.46 -10.02
CA ILE A 174 12.75 1.12 -8.75
C ILE A 174 11.73 0.50 -7.79
N LEU A 175 10.61 1.16 -7.56
CA LEU A 175 9.55 0.66 -6.66
C LEU A 175 8.99 -0.69 -7.13
N MET A 176 8.83 -0.87 -8.44
CA MET A 176 8.40 -2.14 -9.02
C MET A 176 9.43 -3.27 -8.82
N ASN A 177 10.72 -2.96 -8.76
CA ASN A 177 11.75 -3.95 -8.45
C ASN A 177 11.69 -4.37 -6.98
N GLU A 178 11.44 -3.44 -6.06
CA GLU A 178 11.20 -3.75 -4.65
C GLU A 178 10.03 -4.72 -4.49
N LEU A 179 8.92 -4.48 -5.19
CA LEU A 179 7.73 -5.33 -5.14
C LEU A 179 7.89 -6.69 -5.85
N ILE A 180 8.80 -6.79 -6.83
CA ILE A 180 9.22 -8.09 -7.38
C ILE A 180 9.97 -8.90 -6.34
N ALA A 181 10.78 -8.25 -5.51
CA ALA A 181 11.57 -8.90 -4.47
C ALA A 181 10.69 -9.29 -3.27
N ASP A 182 9.92 -8.36 -2.71
CA ASP A 182 8.95 -8.62 -1.65
C ASP A 182 7.76 -7.66 -1.70
N LEU A 183 6.56 -8.21 -1.93
CA LEU A 183 5.30 -7.44 -1.92
C LEU A 183 5.01 -6.77 -0.57
N ARG A 184 5.69 -7.19 0.50
CA ARG A 184 5.58 -6.62 1.85
C ARG A 184 6.33 -5.30 2.01
N CYS A 185 7.05 -4.83 0.99
CA CYS A 185 7.60 -3.47 0.96
C CYS A 185 6.45 -2.45 0.86
N LEU A 186 5.87 -2.10 2.02
CA LEU A 186 4.74 -1.18 2.10
C LEU A 186 5.09 0.21 1.58
N ASP A 187 6.34 0.63 1.75
CA ASP A 187 6.77 1.97 1.33
C ASP A 187 6.77 2.07 -0.21
N ALA A 188 7.10 0.98 -0.91
CA ALA A 188 6.98 0.95 -2.36
C ALA A 188 5.52 1.12 -2.84
N HIS A 189 4.54 0.52 -2.15
CA HIS A 189 3.13 0.76 -2.43
C HIS A 189 2.72 2.21 -2.15
N ALA A 190 3.16 2.79 -1.03
CA ALA A 190 2.88 4.19 -0.70
C ALA A 190 3.45 5.14 -1.75
N HIS A 191 4.71 4.95 -2.15
CA HIS A 191 5.38 5.81 -3.12
C HIS A 191 4.85 5.62 -4.54
N LEU A 192 4.41 4.41 -4.93
CA LEU A 192 3.68 4.21 -6.19
C LEU A 192 2.35 4.98 -6.16
N GLY A 193 1.59 4.92 -5.07
CA GLY A 193 0.39 5.76 -4.90
C GLY A 193 0.69 7.25 -5.10
N ASN A 194 1.79 7.75 -4.51
CA ASN A 194 2.20 9.15 -4.63
C ASN A 194 2.51 9.58 -6.08
N LEU A 195 3.04 8.68 -6.93
CA LEU A 195 3.31 8.98 -8.34
C LEU A 195 2.01 9.24 -9.14
N TYR A 196 0.91 8.60 -8.75
CA TYR A 196 -0.37 8.69 -9.46
C TYR A 196 -1.38 9.63 -8.79
N PHE A 197 -1.18 9.99 -7.52
CA PHE A 197 -2.15 10.69 -6.68
C PHE A 197 -2.77 11.95 -7.31
N ASP A 198 -1.94 12.76 -7.98
CA ASP A 198 -2.39 14.03 -8.56
C ASP A 198 -3.14 13.86 -9.87
N SER A 199 -2.70 12.93 -10.73
CA SER A 199 -3.22 12.78 -12.08
C SER A 199 -4.33 11.73 -12.19
N TRP A 200 -4.26 10.67 -11.38
CA TRP A 200 -5.11 9.49 -11.45
C TRP A 200 -5.40 8.93 -10.05
N PRO A 201 -6.20 9.63 -9.22
CA PRO A 201 -6.54 9.17 -7.87
C PRO A 201 -7.21 7.78 -7.86
N GLU A 202 -7.94 7.42 -8.92
CA GLU A 202 -8.52 6.09 -9.13
C GLU A 202 -7.48 4.97 -9.33
N LYS A 203 -6.26 5.32 -9.76
CA LYS A 203 -5.13 4.40 -9.83
C LYS A 203 -4.33 4.39 -8.53
N ALA A 204 -4.07 5.59 -7.99
CA ALA A 204 -3.32 5.76 -6.75
C ALA A 204 -3.96 5.01 -5.58
N ILE A 205 -5.29 5.08 -5.47
CA ILE A 205 -6.06 4.42 -4.41
C ILE A 205 -5.80 2.91 -4.35
N THR A 206 -5.58 2.25 -5.49
CA THR A 206 -5.32 0.81 -5.54
C THR A 206 -3.96 0.47 -4.92
N TYR A 207 -2.90 1.24 -5.21
CA TYR A 207 -1.58 1.00 -4.62
C TYR A 207 -1.62 1.15 -3.10
N TYR A 208 -2.21 2.24 -2.61
CA TYR A 208 -2.37 2.44 -1.17
C TYR A 208 -3.20 1.34 -0.51
N ASN A 209 -4.31 0.93 -1.14
CA ASN A 209 -5.18 -0.12 -0.59
C ASN A 209 -4.46 -1.47 -0.51
N VAL A 210 -3.67 -1.84 -1.53
CA VAL A 210 -2.85 -3.06 -1.45
C VAL A 210 -1.87 -2.96 -0.28
N GLY A 211 -1.14 -1.85 -0.14
CA GLY A 211 -0.23 -1.64 0.98
C GLY A 211 -0.91 -1.75 2.34
N ILE A 212 -2.10 -1.15 2.51
CA ILE A 212 -2.91 -1.30 3.73
C ILE A 212 -3.26 -2.76 3.97
N LYS A 213 -3.80 -3.46 2.96
CA LYS A 213 -4.26 -4.85 3.12
C LYS A 213 -3.12 -5.80 3.44
N ILE A 214 -1.91 -5.54 2.94
CA ILE A 214 -0.69 -6.30 3.30
C ILE A 214 -0.21 -5.92 4.71
N GLY A 215 -0.29 -4.67 5.14
CA GLY A 215 0.02 -4.31 6.52
C GLY A 215 -0.96 -4.93 7.52
N GLU A 216 -2.25 -4.91 7.21
CA GLU A 216 -3.34 -5.39 8.06
C GLU A 216 -3.26 -6.89 8.41
N ILE A 217 -2.66 -7.73 7.55
CA ILE A 217 -2.47 -9.16 7.90
C ILE A 217 -1.53 -9.37 9.10
N SER A 218 -0.76 -8.34 9.46
CA SER A 218 0.15 -8.34 10.61
C SER A 218 -0.53 -7.93 11.89
N LEU A 219 -1.69 -7.26 11.79
CA LEU A 219 -2.44 -6.79 12.94
C LEU A 219 -3.38 -7.88 13.47
N PRO A 220 -3.42 -8.13 14.79
CA PRO A 220 -4.42 -8.98 15.41
C PRO A 220 -5.85 -8.56 15.04
N LYS A 221 -6.77 -9.53 14.96
CA LYS A 221 -8.18 -9.24 14.74
C LYS A 221 -8.70 -8.31 15.83
N GLY A 222 -9.28 -7.18 15.43
CA GLY A 222 -9.77 -6.17 16.37
C GLY A 222 -8.65 -5.36 17.04
N PHE A 223 -7.47 -5.28 16.41
CA PHE A 223 -6.34 -4.51 16.91
C PHE A 223 -6.77 -3.11 17.37
N ASN A 224 -6.50 -2.81 18.64
CA ASN A 224 -6.89 -1.56 19.28
C ASN A 224 -5.70 -0.82 19.90
N GLY A 225 -4.48 -1.24 19.57
CA GLY A 225 -3.23 -0.61 20.02
C GLY A 225 -2.83 0.60 19.17
N VAL A 226 -1.61 1.06 19.41
CA VAL A 226 -1.00 2.25 18.81
C VAL A 226 0.14 1.83 17.88
N LEU A 227 0.27 2.52 16.75
CA LEU A 227 1.36 2.47 15.80
C LEU A 227 1.87 3.91 15.63
N LEU A 228 2.79 4.31 16.51
CA LEU A 228 3.30 5.68 16.52
C LEU A 228 4.13 5.97 15.26
N TRP A 229 4.01 7.18 14.72
CA TRP A 229 4.85 7.67 13.62
C TRP A 229 6.32 7.84 14.01
N SER A 230 6.59 8.08 15.30
CA SER A 230 7.95 8.19 15.85
C SER A 230 8.73 6.88 15.76
N LEU A 231 8.03 5.75 15.80
CA LEU A 231 8.56 4.42 15.47
C LEU A 231 8.62 4.29 13.95
N ILE A 232 9.82 4.49 13.39
CA ILE A 232 10.05 4.80 11.97
C ILE A 232 9.45 3.73 11.05
N ASP A 233 9.51 2.47 11.46
CA ASP A 233 9.07 1.34 10.65
C ASP A 233 7.53 1.27 10.50
N ASN A 234 6.77 2.04 11.29
CA ASN A 234 5.32 2.18 11.12
C ASN A 234 4.96 3.13 9.96
N ARG A 235 5.87 4.04 9.58
CA ARG A 235 5.58 5.10 8.60
C ARG A 235 5.10 4.58 7.25
N PRO A 236 5.66 3.50 6.67
CA PRO A 236 5.15 2.95 5.40
C PRO A 236 3.66 2.58 5.44
N PHE A 237 3.19 1.96 6.54
CA PHE A 237 1.78 1.60 6.70
C PHE A 237 0.91 2.84 6.87
N LEU A 238 1.32 3.77 7.73
CA LEU A 238 0.63 5.03 7.98
C LEU A 238 0.57 5.93 6.73
N ARG A 239 1.61 5.94 5.88
CA ARG A 239 1.60 6.62 4.57
C ARG A 239 0.60 6.01 3.61
N CYS A 240 0.49 4.67 3.56
CA CYS A 240 -0.54 4.01 2.77
C CYS A 240 -1.94 4.42 3.22
N MET A 241 -2.21 4.40 4.53
CA MET A 241 -3.50 4.84 5.08
C MET A 241 -3.83 6.29 4.73
N HIS A 242 -2.85 7.19 4.88
CA HIS A 242 -3.03 8.61 4.57
C HIS A 242 -3.36 8.84 3.09
N GLY A 243 -2.54 8.28 2.19
CA GLY A 243 -2.76 8.39 0.75
C GLY A 243 -4.11 7.81 0.31
N TYR A 244 -4.51 6.67 0.90
CA TYR A 244 -5.82 6.06 0.64
C TYR A 244 -6.97 6.99 1.08
N GLY A 245 -6.91 7.54 2.30
CA GLY A 245 -7.90 8.50 2.81
C GLY A 245 -8.01 9.75 1.93
N LEU A 246 -6.87 10.30 1.49
CA LEU A 246 -6.84 11.46 0.59
C LEU A 246 -7.41 11.12 -0.80
N CYS A 247 -7.13 9.92 -1.33
CA CYS A 247 -7.74 9.46 -2.58
C CYS A 247 -9.26 9.33 -2.45
N LEU A 248 -9.76 8.74 -1.37
CA LEU A 248 -11.19 8.64 -1.10
C LEU A 248 -11.83 10.04 -1.06
N TRP A 249 -11.18 11.00 -0.40
CA TRP A 249 -11.65 12.37 -0.35
C TRP A 249 -11.67 13.05 -1.72
N LYS A 250 -10.59 12.95 -2.52
CA LYS A 250 -10.55 13.41 -3.92
C LYS A 250 -11.66 12.80 -4.78
N LEU A 251 -11.98 11.53 -4.53
CA LEU A 251 -13.04 10.78 -5.22
C LEU A 251 -14.44 11.01 -4.62
N LYS A 252 -14.59 11.95 -3.67
CA LYS A 252 -15.86 12.30 -2.99
C LYS A 252 -16.50 11.13 -2.23
N ARG A 253 -15.70 10.17 -1.79
CA ARG A 253 -16.10 9.03 -0.93
C ARG A 253 -15.92 9.42 0.53
N PHE A 254 -16.67 10.42 0.97
CA PHE A 254 -16.47 11.12 2.25
C PHE A 254 -16.57 10.20 3.46
N GLU A 255 -17.60 9.36 3.52
CA GLU A 255 -17.84 8.46 4.66
C GLU A 255 -16.73 7.41 4.82
N GLU A 256 -16.11 7.01 3.71
CA GLU A 256 -14.99 6.07 3.73
C GLU A 256 -13.70 6.76 4.12
N ALA A 257 -13.47 7.99 3.63
CA ALA A 257 -12.32 8.80 3.99
C ALA A 257 -12.32 9.10 5.49
N GLU A 258 -13.46 9.50 6.05
CA GLU A 258 -13.64 9.76 7.48
C GLU A 258 -13.24 8.53 8.32
N LYS A 259 -13.74 7.34 8.00
CA LYS A 259 -13.40 6.11 8.72
C LYS A 259 -11.91 5.78 8.69
N VAL A 260 -11.25 6.02 7.55
CA VAL A 260 -9.79 5.80 7.42
C VAL A 260 -9.04 6.77 8.31
N PHE A 261 -9.43 8.03 8.31
CA PHE A 261 -8.79 9.08 9.09
C PHE A 261 -9.04 8.96 10.59
N GLU A 262 -10.26 8.61 11.03
CA GLU A 262 -10.53 8.27 12.43
C GLU A 262 -9.68 7.07 12.88
N ARG A 263 -9.52 6.05 12.01
CA ARG A 263 -8.66 4.92 12.31
C ARG A 263 -7.19 5.35 12.40
N MET A 264 -6.72 6.25 11.54
CA MET A 264 -5.36 6.78 11.63
C MET A 264 -5.13 7.53 12.94
N LEU A 265 -6.05 8.41 13.34
CA LEU A 265 -5.98 9.13 14.61
C LEU A 265 -5.98 8.18 15.82
N TRP A 266 -6.73 7.07 15.73
CA TRP A 266 -6.67 6.02 16.76
C TRP A 266 -5.29 5.36 16.85
N LEU A 267 -4.71 5.03 15.70
CA LEU A 267 -3.43 4.32 15.59
C LEU A 267 -2.24 5.23 15.91
N ASN A 268 -2.27 6.49 15.50
CA ASN A 268 -1.22 7.48 15.75
C ASN A 268 -1.82 8.79 16.29
N PRO A 269 -2.19 8.84 17.59
CA PRO A 269 -2.84 10.00 18.20
C PRO A 269 -2.08 11.33 18.12
N PRO A 270 -0.74 11.37 18.19
CA PRO A 270 0.01 12.61 17.98
C PRO A 270 -0.16 13.19 16.58
N ASP A 271 -0.73 12.42 15.64
CA ASP A 271 -1.16 12.85 14.31
C ASP A 271 -0.10 13.67 13.56
N ASN A 272 1.11 13.12 13.49
CA ASN A 272 2.22 13.74 12.76
C ASN A 272 1.94 13.94 11.26
N GLN A 273 0.86 13.34 10.73
CA GLN A 273 0.44 13.46 9.34
C GLN A 273 -0.60 14.56 9.12
N GLY A 274 -1.10 15.19 10.19
CA GLY A 274 -2.00 16.34 10.12
C GLY A 274 -3.45 16.02 9.76
N VAL A 275 -3.90 14.78 10.00
CA VAL A 275 -5.28 14.34 9.75
C VAL A 275 -6.30 15.17 10.52
N ARG A 276 -5.98 15.59 11.75
CA ARG A 276 -6.82 16.41 12.63
C ARG A 276 -7.24 17.74 11.99
N PHE A 277 -6.41 18.30 11.12
CA PHE A 277 -6.68 19.57 10.46
C PHE A 277 -7.63 19.43 9.25
N ILE A 278 -7.67 18.25 8.62
CA ILE A 278 -8.44 18.03 7.39
C ILE A 278 -9.75 17.27 7.62
N ILE A 279 -9.90 16.54 8.73
CA ILE A 279 -11.05 15.64 8.95
C ILE A 279 -12.40 16.39 8.98
N TYR A 280 -12.44 17.63 9.47
CA TYR A 280 -13.66 18.43 9.46
C TYR A 280 -14.12 18.82 8.05
N HIS A 281 -13.18 19.08 7.14
CA HIS A 281 -13.52 19.35 5.74
C HIS A 281 -14.20 18.14 5.11
N ILE A 282 -13.79 16.93 5.49
CA ILE A 282 -14.38 15.68 5.02
C ILE A 282 -15.78 15.49 5.62
N LYS A 283 -15.95 15.74 6.93
CA LYS A 283 -17.24 15.69 7.63
C LYS A 283 -18.26 16.69 7.05
N ASP A 284 -17.79 17.90 6.71
CA ASP A 284 -18.57 18.93 6.03
C ASP A 284 -18.81 18.64 4.54
N ARG A 285 -18.26 17.54 4.02
CA ARG A 285 -18.27 17.16 2.59
C ARG A 285 -17.73 18.23 1.66
N LYS A 286 -16.75 19.02 2.13
CA LYS A 286 -16.03 19.99 1.30
C LYS A 286 -15.18 19.24 0.28
N PRO A 287 -15.20 19.62 -1.02
CA PRO A 287 -14.33 19.01 -2.02
C PRO A 287 -12.85 19.16 -1.63
N TRP A 288 -12.02 18.18 -2.01
CA TRP A 288 -10.59 18.26 -1.81
C TRP A 288 -9.97 19.50 -2.49
N SER A 289 -8.99 20.13 -1.82
CA SER A 289 -8.15 21.21 -2.35
C SER A 289 -6.68 20.92 -2.04
N LYS A 290 -5.77 21.44 -2.85
CA LYS A 290 -4.31 21.42 -2.59
C LYS A 290 -3.89 22.36 -1.45
N ASP A 291 -4.77 23.28 -1.08
CA ASP A 291 -4.51 24.32 -0.07
C ASP A 291 -4.92 23.90 1.34
N TYR A 292 -5.47 22.69 1.50
CA TYR A 292 -5.81 22.08 2.78
C TYR A 292 -4.69 21.20 3.31
#